data_AF-A0A0D0SPJ3-F1
#
_entry.id   AF-A0A0D0SPJ3-F1
#
_cell.length_a   1.000
_cell.length_b   1.000
_cell.length_c   1.000
_cell.angle_alpha   90.00
_cell.angle_beta   90.00
_cell.angle_gamma   90.00
#
_symmetry.space_group_name_H-M   'P 1'
#
loop_
_entity.id
_entity.type
_entity.pdbx_description
1 polymer ?
#
loop_
_entity_poly.entity_id
_entity_poly.type
_entity_poly.pdbx_seq_one_letter_code
_entity_poly.pdbx_strand_id
1 'polypeptide(L)'
;MTSVTPHILIEESKKIGQQSASQTLKAIAKAYPGKLSCTLSLVALENALLLAYPLFAGFAVDSIIRGDTTSALLYAAVVMAFWAVGAARRALDTRTFTRIYADLAVPVILNQRLQNHSTSKSAARVVLAREFVDFFEKHVPTIATALVSIVGAAVMLIVIEPWVGMACLAALLLCITLLPRFAERNQALHERLNNRLEKEIGLVEKVGAPTLRRHYQVLSRLRIWLSDREAAAFLFIGAIAALLFVVAISQLAMTPAVKAGHIYAVMTYLWTFVTSLDEAPGMVDQLARLKDIGKRVDPGLGEP
;
A
#
# COMPACT_ATOMS: atom_id res chain seq x y z
N MET A 1 -14.46 -41.53 19.37
CA MET A 1 -15.61 -40.79 19.94
C MET A 1 -15.71 -39.45 19.21
N THR A 2 -16.74 -39.35 18.36
CA THR A 2 -17.34 -38.14 17.74
C THR A 2 -16.47 -36.90 17.56
N SER A 3 -15.82 -36.80 16.40
CA SER A 3 -15.36 -35.53 15.84
C SER A 3 -16.58 -34.73 15.37
N VAL A 4 -17.14 -33.93 16.26
CA VAL A 4 -18.16 -32.94 15.91
C VAL A 4 -17.44 -31.81 15.17
N THR A 5 -17.28 -32.00 13.87
CA THR A 5 -17.03 -30.88 12.96
C THR A 5 -18.24 -29.96 13.07
N PRO A 6 -18.10 -28.69 13.47
CA PRO A 6 -19.25 -27.83 13.67
C PRO A 6 -19.99 -27.67 12.33
N HIS A 7 -21.27 -28.03 12.30
CA HIS A 7 -22.17 -27.86 11.15
C HIS A 7 -22.19 -26.42 10.58
N ILE A 8 -21.69 -25.45 11.35
CA ILE A 8 -21.50 -24.03 10.98
C ILE A 8 -20.55 -23.87 9.77
N LEU A 9 -19.55 -24.74 9.60
CA LEU A 9 -18.60 -24.67 8.47
C LEU A 9 -19.23 -25.07 7.12
N ILE A 10 -20.29 -25.87 7.14
CA ILE A 10 -20.95 -26.36 5.91
C ILE A 10 -22.08 -25.41 5.49
N GLU A 11 -22.75 -24.79 6.44
CA GLU A 11 -23.84 -23.83 6.16
C GLU A 11 -23.34 -22.45 5.68
N GLU A 12 -22.23 -21.92 6.24
CA GLU A 12 -21.63 -20.67 5.75
C GLU A 12 -20.96 -20.83 4.38
N SER A 13 -20.56 -22.06 4.00
CA SER A 13 -20.03 -22.35 2.66
C SER A 13 -21.09 -22.17 1.56
N LYS A 14 -22.39 -22.18 1.90
CA LYS A 14 -23.50 -22.16 0.94
C LYS A 14 -23.93 -20.75 0.49
N LYS A 15 -23.39 -19.68 1.09
CA LYS A 15 -23.75 -18.28 0.80
C LYS A 15 -22.67 -17.48 0.05
N ILE A 16 -21.65 -18.14 -0.50
CA ILE A 16 -20.49 -17.49 -1.14
C ILE A 16 -20.69 -17.42 -2.67
N GLY A 17 -21.90 -17.07 -3.13
CA GLY A 17 -22.25 -17.08 -4.56
C GLY A 17 -22.09 -15.75 -5.28
N GLN A 18 -21.96 -14.63 -4.56
CA GLN A 18 -21.73 -13.31 -5.14
C GLN A 18 -21.03 -12.45 -4.10
N GLN A 19 -19.69 -12.48 -4.03
CA GLN A 19 -18.98 -11.69 -3.03
C GLN A 19 -17.92 -10.77 -3.64
N SER A 20 -18.10 -9.47 -3.41
CA SER A 20 -17.09 -8.44 -3.65
C SER A 20 -15.81 -8.77 -2.87
N ALA A 21 -14.63 -8.40 -3.36
CA ALA A 21 -13.34 -8.60 -2.68
C ALA A 21 -13.38 -8.30 -1.17
N SER A 22 -14.16 -7.29 -0.76
CA SER A 22 -14.41 -6.89 0.64
C SER A 22 -15.16 -7.93 1.48
N GLN A 23 -16.07 -8.70 0.89
CA GLN A 23 -16.84 -9.74 1.58
C GLN A 23 -16.02 -11.02 1.75
N THR A 24 -15.20 -11.39 0.76
CA THR A 24 -14.18 -12.45 0.90
C THR A 24 -13.13 -12.08 1.95
N LEU A 25 -12.74 -10.79 2.00
CA LEU A 25 -11.90 -10.21 3.06
C LEU A 25 -12.53 -10.41 4.45
N LYS A 26 -13.83 -10.11 4.55
CA LYS A 26 -14.60 -10.22 5.79
C LYS A 26 -14.81 -11.67 6.21
N ALA A 27 -14.96 -12.59 5.24
CA ALA A 27 -15.07 -14.03 5.49
C ALA A 27 -13.76 -14.63 6.01
N ILE A 28 -12.62 -14.27 5.41
CA ILE A 28 -11.29 -14.72 5.88
C ILE A 28 -10.97 -14.12 7.25
N ALA A 29 -11.28 -12.83 7.46
CA ALA A 29 -11.12 -12.18 8.76
C ALA A 29 -11.98 -12.81 9.86
N LYS A 30 -13.19 -13.28 9.50
CA LYS A 30 -14.08 -13.99 10.42
C LYS A 30 -13.65 -15.44 10.68
N ALA A 31 -13.00 -16.09 9.71
CA ALA A 31 -12.50 -17.46 9.84
C ALA A 31 -11.21 -17.57 10.68
N TYR A 32 -10.35 -16.54 10.69
CA TYR A 32 -9.07 -16.55 11.42
C TYR A 32 -8.87 -15.33 12.34
N PRO A 33 -9.79 -15.03 13.27
CA PRO A 33 -9.82 -13.76 14.01
C PRO A 33 -8.57 -13.54 14.88
N GLY A 34 -8.10 -14.57 15.59
CA GLY A 34 -6.95 -14.44 16.50
C GLY A 34 -5.61 -14.25 15.77
N LYS A 35 -5.38 -15.01 14.71
CA LYS A 35 -4.12 -14.93 13.93
C LYS A 35 -4.03 -13.61 13.17
N LEU A 36 -5.13 -13.16 12.56
CA LEU A 36 -5.18 -11.91 11.83
C LEU A 36 -5.11 -10.69 12.76
N SER A 37 -5.72 -10.76 13.95
CA SER A 37 -5.60 -9.69 14.95
C SER A 37 -4.15 -9.50 15.42
N CYS A 38 -3.40 -10.59 15.62
CA CYS A 38 -1.99 -10.53 16.00
C CYS A 38 -1.12 -9.87 14.91
N THR A 39 -1.26 -10.28 13.64
CA THR A 39 -0.51 -9.69 12.53
C THR A 39 -0.86 -8.22 12.32
N LEU A 40 -2.15 -7.87 12.34
CA LEU A 40 -2.59 -6.48 12.23
C LEU A 40 -2.12 -5.61 13.40
N SER A 41 -2.07 -6.16 14.62
CA SER A 41 -1.54 -5.43 15.79
C SER A 41 -0.05 -5.15 15.65
N LEU A 42 0.73 -6.08 15.08
CA LEU A 42 2.14 -5.86 14.81
C LEU A 42 2.37 -4.83 13.70
N VAL A 43 1.55 -4.83 12.65
CA VAL A 43 1.55 -3.77 11.63
C VAL A 43 1.24 -2.41 12.26
N ALA A 44 0.24 -2.34 13.14
CA ALA A 44 -0.10 -1.11 13.85
C ALA A 44 1.03 -0.62 14.76
N LEU A 45 1.67 -1.54 15.50
CA LEU A 45 2.79 -1.22 16.38
C LEU A 45 4.03 -0.76 15.60
N GLU A 46 4.37 -1.44 14.49
CA GLU A 46 5.47 -1.04 13.61
C GLU A 46 5.26 0.39 13.08
N ASN A 47 4.04 0.69 12.65
CA ASN A 47 3.68 2.03 12.17
C ASN A 47 3.63 3.08 13.28
N ALA A 48 3.22 2.72 14.50
CA ALA A 48 3.31 3.62 15.64
C ALA A 48 4.77 3.95 15.98
N LEU A 49 5.67 2.98 15.94
CA LEU A 49 7.11 3.19 16.13
C LEU A 49 7.71 4.02 14.99
N LEU A 50 7.26 3.80 13.74
CA LEU A 50 7.63 4.62 12.59
C LEU A 50 7.21 6.09 12.78
N LEU A 51 6.01 6.34 13.28
CA LEU A 51 5.61 7.72 13.58
C LEU A 51 6.32 8.28 14.82
N ALA A 52 6.70 7.45 15.78
CA ALA A 52 7.36 7.94 16.98
C ALA A 52 8.86 8.23 16.78
N TYR A 53 9.50 7.62 15.77
CA TYR A 53 10.96 7.74 15.60
C TYR A 53 11.45 9.19 15.49
N PRO A 54 10.82 10.10 14.71
CA PRO A 54 11.34 11.45 14.55
C PRO A 54 11.30 12.24 15.86
N LEU A 55 10.28 11.99 16.68
CA LEU A 55 10.12 12.61 17.99
C LEU A 55 11.21 12.13 18.96
N PHE A 56 11.39 10.81 19.07
CA PHE A 56 12.42 10.23 19.95
C PHE A 56 13.83 10.58 19.49
N ALA A 57 14.07 10.64 18.19
CA ALA A 57 15.32 11.13 17.62
C ALA A 57 15.56 12.60 17.97
N GLY A 58 14.52 13.43 17.92
CA GLY A 58 14.58 14.82 18.39
C GLY A 58 14.99 14.91 19.88
N PHE A 59 14.38 14.11 20.75
CA PHE A 59 14.77 14.07 22.17
C PHE A 59 16.22 13.60 22.38
N ALA A 60 16.70 12.68 21.54
CA ALA A 60 18.09 12.24 21.55
C ALA A 60 19.03 13.37 21.16
N VAL A 61 18.72 14.12 20.09
CA VAL A 61 19.49 15.30 19.64
C VAL A 61 19.59 16.33 20.76
N ASP A 62 18.47 16.66 21.42
CA ASP A 62 18.46 17.60 22.54
C ASP A 62 19.28 17.11 23.75
N SER A 63 19.33 15.80 23.97
CA SER A 63 20.11 15.20 25.06
C SER A 63 21.61 15.19 24.73
N ILE A 64 21.98 14.93 23.47
CA ILE A 64 23.35 15.01 22.97
C ILE A 64 23.88 16.44 23.14
N ILE A 65 23.11 17.45 22.74
CA ILE A 65 23.52 18.86 22.87
C ILE A 65 23.69 19.26 24.34
N ARG A 66 22.88 18.72 25.24
CA ARG A 66 22.99 18.95 26.69
C ARG A 66 24.13 18.14 27.36
N GLY A 67 24.78 17.23 26.63
CA GLY A 67 25.81 16.34 27.19
C GLY A 67 25.25 15.20 28.06
N ASP A 68 23.94 14.96 28.06
CA ASP A 68 23.31 13.86 28.79
C ASP A 68 23.35 12.57 27.97
N THR A 69 24.44 11.83 28.13
CA THR A 69 24.70 10.57 27.42
C THR A 69 23.69 9.48 27.78
N THR A 70 23.18 9.46 29.02
CA THR A 70 22.27 8.41 29.48
C THR A 70 20.92 8.55 28.79
N SER A 71 20.36 9.77 28.78
CA SER A 71 19.11 10.04 28.07
C SER A 71 19.26 9.87 26.55
N ALA A 72 20.41 10.23 25.98
CA ALA A 72 20.68 10.02 24.57
C ALA A 72 20.71 8.53 24.18
N LEU A 73 21.31 7.67 25.02
CA LEU A 73 21.40 6.22 24.78
C LEU A 73 20.04 5.51 24.85
N LEU A 74 19.03 6.07 25.52
CA LEU A 74 17.66 5.53 25.51
C LEU A 74 17.08 5.46 24.09
N TYR A 75 17.53 6.31 23.17
CA TYR A 75 17.13 6.24 21.77
C TYR A 75 17.55 4.92 21.10
N ALA A 76 18.70 4.35 21.49
CA ALA A 76 19.13 3.04 20.97
C ALA A 76 18.13 1.93 21.32
N ALA A 77 17.45 2.02 22.48
CA ALA A 77 16.39 1.09 22.84
C ALA A 77 15.16 1.23 21.94
N VAL A 78 14.79 2.46 21.55
CA VAL A 78 13.70 2.72 20.59
C VAL A 78 14.04 2.13 19.22
N VAL A 79 15.27 2.33 18.75
CA VAL A 79 15.76 1.74 17.49
C VAL A 79 15.71 0.22 17.55
N MET A 80 16.21 -0.39 18.63
CA MET A 80 16.15 -1.84 18.82
C MET A 80 14.70 -2.35 18.85
N ALA A 81 13.78 -1.63 19.50
CA ALA A 81 12.36 -1.99 19.52
C ALA A 81 11.74 -1.96 18.12
N PHE A 82 12.06 -0.94 17.30
CA PHE A 82 11.62 -0.87 15.90
C PHE A 82 12.08 -2.09 15.10
N TRP A 83 13.36 -2.44 15.18
CA TRP A 83 13.90 -3.62 14.49
C TRP A 83 13.30 -4.93 15.00
N ALA A 84 13.10 -5.07 16.31
CA ALA A 84 12.51 -6.26 16.92
C ALA A 84 11.04 -6.45 16.49
N VAL A 85 10.23 -5.39 16.54
CA VAL A 85 8.83 -5.43 16.09
C VAL A 85 8.75 -5.73 14.60
N GLY A 86 9.56 -5.07 13.78
CA GLY A 86 9.56 -5.33 12.34
C GLY A 86 10.02 -6.75 11.99
N ALA A 87 10.98 -7.32 12.72
CA ALA A 87 11.39 -8.71 12.55
C ALA A 87 10.27 -9.69 12.97
N ALA A 88 9.62 -9.45 14.12
CA ALA A 88 8.51 -10.25 14.60
C ALA A 88 7.32 -10.22 13.62
N ARG A 89 6.97 -9.03 13.12
CA ARG A 89 5.92 -8.84 12.11
C ARG A 89 6.21 -9.66 10.86
N ARG A 90 7.38 -9.47 10.24
CA ARG A 90 7.78 -10.20 9.02
C ARG A 90 7.74 -11.72 9.22
N ALA A 91 8.22 -12.22 10.36
CA ALA A 91 8.20 -13.65 10.66
C ALA A 91 6.77 -14.20 10.87
N LEU A 92 5.89 -13.45 11.52
CA LEU A 92 4.53 -13.87 11.82
C LEU A 92 3.59 -13.74 10.62
N ASP A 93 3.75 -12.70 9.80
CA ASP A 93 2.96 -12.49 8.58
C ASP A 93 3.15 -13.67 7.63
N THR A 94 4.38 -14.00 7.23
CA THR A 94 4.65 -15.11 6.31
C THR A 94 4.15 -16.45 6.86
N ARG A 95 4.35 -16.74 8.15
CA ARG A 95 3.86 -17.98 8.77
C ARG A 95 2.33 -18.05 8.79
N THR A 96 1.66 -16.93 9.04
CA THR A 96 0.21 -16.85 9.15
C THR A 96 -0.43 -16.94 7.77
N PHE A 97 0.01 -16.13 6.81
CA PHE A 97 -0.55 -16.11 5.45
C PHE A 97 -0.25 -17.39 4.68
N THR A 98 0.94 -18.01 4.84
CA THR A 98 1.23 -19.32 4.25
C THR A 98 0.30 -20.42 4.78
N ARG A 99 -0.01 -20.41 6.08
CA ARG A 99 -0.95 -21.37 6.68
C ARG A 99 -2.39 -21.12 6.21
N ILE A 100 -2.83 -19.86 6.18
CA ILE A 100 -4.14 -19.50 5.63
C ILE A 100 -4.24 -19.94 4.16
N TYR A 101 -3.19 -19.76 3.37
CA TYR A 101 -3.14 -20.23 1.99
C TYR A 101 -3.29 -21.76 1.90
N ALA A 102 -2.54 -22.52 2.69
CA ALA A 102 -2.63 -23.98 2.71
C ALA A 102 -4.04 -24.46 3.10
N ASP A 103 -4.63 -23.85 4.13
CA ASP A 103 -5.97 -24.18 4.62
C ASP A 103 -7.07 -23.80 3.61
N LEU A 104 -6.86 -22.77 2.79
CA LEU A 104 -7.80 -22.36 1.73
C LEU A 104 -7.63 -23.16 0.44
N ALA A 105 -6.39 -23.52 0.07
CA ALA A 105 -6.07 -24.19 -1.18
C ALA A 105 -6.49 -25.66 -1.18
N VAL A 106 -6.33 -26.37 -0.07
CA VAL A 106 -6.62 -27.81 0.03
C VAL A 106 -8.09 -28.14 -0.22
N PRO A 107 -9.09 -27.47 0.41
CA PRO A 107 -10.51 -27.70 0.14
C PRO A 107 -10.90 -27.36 -1.30
N VAL A 108 -10.31 -26.30 -1.87
CA VAL A 108 -10.56 -25.90 -3.27
C VAL A 108 -10.08 -26.98 -4.23
N ILE A 109 -8.88 -27.52 -4.02
CA ILE A 109 -8.31 -28.59 -4.86
C ILE A 109 -9.13 -29.89 -4.72
N LEU A 110 -9.59 -30.23 -3.50
CA LEU A 110 -10.37 -31.44 -3.24
C LEU A 110 -11.79 -31.36 -3.83
N ASN A 111 -12.50 -30.24 -3.67
CA ASN A 111 -13.82 -30.03 -4.30
C ASN A 111 -13.73 -30.04 -5.84
N GLN A 112 -12.64 -29.51 -6.40
CA GLN A 112 -12.42 -29.53 -7.85
C GLN A 112 -12.21 -30.95 -8.40
N ARG A 113 -11.55 -31.84 -7.64
CA ARG A 113 -11.33 -33.23 -8.06
C ARG A 113 -12.64 -34.05 -8.05
N LEU A 114 -13.62 -33.65 -7.23
CA LEU A 114 -14.93 -34.29 -7.12
C LEU A 114 -15.93 -33.85 -8.20
N GLN A 115 -15.74 -32.69 -8.83
CA GLN A 115 -16.69 -32.12 -9.82
C GLN A 115 -16.30 -32.34 -11.29
N ASN A 116 -15.26 -33.11 -11.62
CA ASN A 116 -14.86 -33.49 -13.00
C ASN A 116 -14.76 -32.33 -14.02
N HIS A 117 -14.51 -31.09 -13.57
CA HIS A 117 -14.24 -29.98 -14.48
C HIS A 117 -12.85 -30.12 -15.12
N SER A 118 -12.72 -29.73 -16.39
CA SER A 118 -11.45 -29.81 -17.12
C SER A 118 -10.33 -29.08 -16.38
N THR A 119 -9.18 -29.74 -16.24
CA THR A 119 -8.00 -29.35 -15.44
C THR A 119 -7.53 -27.91 -15.65
N SER A 120 -7.82 -27.31 -16.82
CA SER A 120 -7.40 -25.98 -17.23
C SER A 120 -8.16 -24.82 -16.55
N LYS A 121 -9.47 -24.95 -16.28
CA LYS A 121 -10.25 -23.88 -15.59
C LYS A 121 -10.05 -23.88 -14.07
N SER A 122 -9.80 -25.05 -13.48
CA SER A 122 -9.52 -25.21 -12.04
C SER A 122 -8.13 -24.69 -11.64
N ALA A 123 -7.11 -24.91 -12.47
CA ALA A 123 -5.75 -24.41 -12.24
C ALA A 123 -5.70 -22.86 -12.23
N ALA A 124 -6.43 -22.20 -13.13
CA ALA A 124 -6.52 -20.74 -13.17
C ALA A 124 -7.12 -20.15 -11.87
N ARG A 125 -8.09 -20.84 -11.25
CA ARG A 125 -8.70 -20.41 -9.98
C ARG A 125 -7.75 -20.57 -8.78
N VAL A 126 -6.92 -21.61 -8.76
CA VAL A 126 -5.89 -21.79 -7.72
C VAL A 126 -4.80 -20.74 -7.81
N VAL A 127 -4.42 -20.34 -9.03
CA VAL A 127 -3.49 -19.23 -9.28
C VAL A 127 -4.08 -17.90 -8.78
N LEU A 128 -5.34 -17.61 -9.08
CA LEU A 128 -6.05 -16.42 -8.59
C LEU A 128 -6.18 -16.37 -7.05
N ALA A 129 -6.45 -17.51 -6.40
CA ALA A 129 -6.49 -17.58 -4.94
C ALA A 129 -5.11 -17.33 -4.30
N ARG A 130 -4.03 -17.82 -4.94
CA ARG A 130 -2.65 -17.53 -4.51
C ARG A 130 -2.33 -16.04 -4.65
N GLU A 131 -2.66 -15.45 -5.79
CA GLU A 131 -2.45 -14.03 -6.06
C GLU A 131 -3.20 -13.13 -5.06
N PHE A 132 -4.41 -13.54 -4.67
CA PHE A 132 -5.16 -12.86 -3.61
C PHE A 132 -4.47 -12.96 -2.25
N VAL A 133 -3.96 -14.13 -1.83
CA VAL A 133 -3.25 -14.24 -0.54
C VAL A 133 -1.91 -13.50 -0.55
N ASP A 134 -1.15 -13.59 -1.64
CA ASP A 134 0.10 -12.84 -1.83
C ASP A 134 -0.15 -11.33 -1.71
N PHE A 135 -1.30 -10.85 -2.19
CA PHE A 135 -1.67 -9.45 -2.03
C PHE A 135 -1.86 -9.05 -0.57
N PHE A 136 -2.50 -9.89 0.23
CA PHE A 136 -2.69 -9.59 1.65
C PHE A 136 -1.39 -9.60 2.42
N GLU A 137 -0.49 -10.51 2.09
CA GLU A 137 0.80 -10.59 2.76
C GLU A 137 1.68 -9.38 2.44
N LYS A 138 1.67 -8.90 1.18
CA LYS A 138 2.64 -7.90 0.70
C LYS A 138 2.05 -6.50 0.57
N HIS A 139 0.89 -6.38 -0.05
CA HIS A 139 0.32 -5.08 -0.43
C HIS A 139 -0.48 -4.45 0.70
N VAL A 140 -1.23 -5.21 1.50
CA VAL A 140 -2.02 -4.63 2.62
C VAL A 140 -1.13 -3.94 3.65
N PRO A 141 -0.03 -4.54 4.16
CA PRO A 141 0.87 -3.83 5.08
C PRO A 141 1.49 -2.60 4.45
N THR A 142 1.93 -2.69 3.19
CA THR A 142 2.51 -1.54 2.46
C THR A 142 1.52 -0.39 2.34
N ILE A 143 0.26 -0.70 2.02
CA ILE A 143 -0.81 0.30 1.91
C ILE A 143 -1.12 0.92 3.28
N ALA A 144 -1.22 0.09 4.31
CA ALA A 144 -1.41 0.56 5.68
C ALA A 144 -0.26 1.49 6.10
N THR A 145 0.98 1.10 5.83
CA THR A 145 2.16 1.89 6.20
C THR A 145 2.16 3.25 5.52
N ALA A 146 1.97 3.33 4.21
CA ALA A 146 2.00 4.63 3.55
C ALA A 146 0.79 5.52 3.90
N LEU A 147 -0.40 4.94 4.18
CA LEU A 147 -1.53 5.70 4.75
C LEU A 147 -1.22 6.23 6.15
N VAL A 148 -0.62 5.41 7.02
CA VAL A 148 -0.24 5.84 8.36
C VAL A 148 0.89 6.86 8.31
N SER A 149 1.86 6.73 7.39
CA SER A 149 2.92 7.72 7.20
C SER A 149 2.36 9.06 6.75
N ILE A 150 1.48 9.09 5.73
CA ILE A 150 0.95 10.36 5.21
C ILE A 150 0.03 11.06 6.21
N VAL A 151 -0.93 10.32 6.80
CA VAL A 151 -1.90 10.89 7.75
C VAL A 151 -1.24 11.13 9.10
N GLY A 152 -0.45 10.18 9.57
CA GLY A 152 0.23 10.25 10.84
C GLY A 152 1.29 11.33 10.89
N ALA A 153 2.08 11.53 9.82
CA ALA A 153 3.03 12.66 9.77
C ALA A 153 2.29 14.01 9.82
N ALA A 154 1.17 14.16 9.10
CA ALA A 154 0.35 15.36 9.17
C ALA A 154 -0.23 15.57 10.59
N VAL A 155 -0.76 14.53 11.23
CA VAL A 155 -1.27 14.60 12.61
C VAL A 155 -0.15 14.95 13.60
N MET A 156 1.02 14.31 13.50
CA MET A 156 2.16 14.62 14.35
C MET A 156 2.62 16.07 14.15
N LEU A 157 2.64 16.56 12.91
CA LEU A 157 2.92 17.96 12.61
C LEU A 157 1.88 18.90 13.22
N ILE A 158 0.58 18.58 13.21
CA ILE A 158 -0.44 19.39 13.89
C ILE A 158 -0.18 19.46 15.40
N VAL A 159 0.25 18.35 16.00
CA VAL A 159 0.52 18.27 17.44
C VAL A 159 1.74 19.10 17.83
N ILE A 160 2.83 19.04 17.05
CA ILE A 160 4.11 19.71 17.40
C ILE A 160 4.25 21.12 16.81
N GLU A 161 3.69 21.36 15.63
CA GLU A 161 3.74 22.61 14.86
C GLU A 161 2.42 22.87 14.12
N PRO A 162 1.37 23.35 14.81
CA PRO A 162 -0.01 23.38 14.32
C PRO A 162 -0.20 24.03 12.94
N TRP A 163 0.49 25.14 12.66
CA TRP A 163 0.38 25.86 11.39
C TRP A 163 0.99 25.06 10.22
N VAL A 164 2.16 24.45 10.42
CA VAL A 164 2.76 23.52 9.45
C VAL A 164 1.84 22.32 9.22
N GLY A 165 1.29 21.75 10.28
CA GLY A 165 0.36 20.62 10.21
C GLY A 165 -0.92 20.95 9.43
N MET A 166 -1.52 22.12 9.67
CA MET A 166 -2.68 22.59 8.91
C MET A 166 -2.35 22.82 7.42
N ALA A 167 -1.17 23.36 7.11
CA ALA A 167 -0.72 23.51 5.73
C ALA A 167 -0.56 22.13 5.04
N CYS A 168 -0.04 21.13 5.76
CA CYS A 168 0.06 19.75 5.26
C CYS A 168 -1.33 19.14 5.02
N LEU A 169 -2.30 19.35 5.91
CA LEU A 169 -3.68 18.90 5.69
C LEU A 169 -4.33 19.57 4.47
N ALA A 170 -4.11 20.86 4.27
CA ALA A 170 -4.61 21.57 3.10
C ALA A 170 -3.99 21.01 1.80
N ALA A 171 -2.69 20.74 1.80
CA ALA A 171 -1.99 20.09 0.69
C ALA A 171 -2.51 18.66 0.43
N LEU A 172 -2.74 17.88 1.48
CA LEU A 172 -3.30 16.53 1.38
C LEU A 172 -4.70 16.57 0.77
N LEU A 173 -5.56 17.48 1.24
CA LEU A 173 -6.91 17.65 0.70
C LEU A 173 -6.87 18.04 -0.78
N LEU A 174 -6.00 18.99 -1.14
CA LEU A 174 -5.79 19.38 -2.54
C LEU A 174 -5.41 18.17 -3.39
N CYS A 175 -4.42 17.38 -2.96
CA CYS A 175 -4.02 16.17 -3.69
C CYS A 175 -5.15 15.14 -3.79
N ILE A 176 -5.88 14.86 -2.70
CA ILE A 176 -7.03 13.94 -2.72
C ILE A 176 -8.09 14.39 -3.74
N THR A 177 -8.32 15.70 -3.89
CA THR A 177 -9.30 16.20 -4.87
C THR A 177 -8.82 16.12 -6.33
N LEU A 178 -7.51 16.24 -6.57
CA LEU A 178 -6.92 16.23 -7.92
C LEU A 178 -6.58 14.82 -8.41
N LEU A 179 -6.21 13.92 -7.50
CA LEU A 179 -5.67 12.60 -7.80
C LEU A 179 -6.61 11.69 -8.60
N PRO A 180 -7.93 11.61 -8.34
CA PRO A 180 -8.84 10.77 -9.12
C PRO A 180 -8.87 11.15 -10.61
N ARG A 181 -8.95 12.46 -10.90
CA ARG A 181 -8.97 12.97 -12.28
C ARG A 181 -7.63 12.74 -12.98
N PHE A 182 -6.53 12.83 -12.24
CA PHE A 182 -5.21 12.53 -12.77
C PHE A 182 -5.08 11.03 -13.08
N ALA A 183 -5.51 10.16 -12.16
CA ALA A 183 -5.46 8.71 -12.28
C ALA A 183 -6.32 8.20 -13.45
N GLU A 184 -7.57 8.67 -13.59
CA GLU A 184 -8.46 8.29 -14.71
C GLU A 184 -7.84 8.60 -16.08
N ARG A 185 -7.23 9.78 -16.21
CA ARG A 185 -6.54 10.16 -17.45
C ARG A 185 -5.32 9.29 -17.67
N ASN A 186 -4.51 9.06 -16.64
CA ASN A 186 -3.31 8.24 -16.75
C ASN A 186 -3.64 6.80 -17.15
N GLN A 187 -4.69 6.24 -16.56
CA GLN A 187 -5.20 4.91 -16.89
C GLN A 187 -5.62 4.83 -18.37
N ALA A 188 -6.33 5.83 -18.89
CA ALA A 188 -6.72 5.85 -20.30
C ALA A 188 -5.50 5.87 -21.26
N LEU A 189 -4.38 6.49 -20.88
CA LEU A 189 -3.13 6.41 -21.66
C LEU A 189 -2.53 5.01 -21.60
N HIS A 190 -2.43 4.43 -20.40
CA HIS A 190 -1.89 3.09 -20.20
C HIS A 190 -2.67 2.04 -20.99
N GLU A 191 -4.00 2.10 -20.98
CA GLU A 191 -4.86 1.22 -21.76
C GLU A 191 -4.60 1.37 -23.27
N ARG A 192 -4.47 2.60 -23.78
CA ARG A 192 -4.14 2.85 -25.19
C ARG A 192 -2.75 2.32 -25.57
N LEU A 193 -1.78 2.45 -24.69
CA LEU A 193 -0.43 1.93 -24.89
C LEU A 193 -0.44 0.39 -24.92
N ASN A 194 -1.06 -0.24 -23.93
CA ASN A 194 -1.18 -1.70 -23.84
C ASN A 194 -1.91 -2.29 -25.05
N ASN A 195 -3.06 -1.73 -25.43
CA ASN A 195 -3.82 -2.16 -26.61
C ASN A 195 -3.01 -2.09 -27.92
N ARG A 196 -1.98 -1.24 -27.99
CA ARG A 196 -1.09 -1.17 -29.16
C ARG A 196 0.05 -2.18 -29.07
N LEU A 197 0.62 -2.39 -27.89
CA LEU A 197 1.62 -3.44 -27.65
C LEU A 197 1.05 -4.83 -27.94
N GLU A 198 -0.20 -5.11 -27.56
CA GLU A 198 -0.86 -6.39 -27.90
C GLU A 198 -0.97 -6.62 -29.41
N LYS A 199 -1.16 -5.55 -30.19
CA LYS A 199 -1.26 -5.61 -31.66
C LYS A 199 0.11 -5.74 -32.33
N GLU A 200 1.21 -5.51 -31.62
CA GLU A 200 2.58 -5.58 -32.14
C GLU A 200 2.90 -6.98 -32.66
N ILE A 201 2.52 -8.03 -31.92
CA ILE A 201 2.80 -9.44 -32.26
C ILE A 201 2.25 -9.78 -33.66
N GLY A 202 1.05 -9.31 -34.00
CA GLY A 202 0.43 -9.55 -35.31
C GLY A 202 0.96 -8.65 -36.44
N LEU A 203 1.62 -7.53 -36.11
CA LEU A 203 2.15 -6.57 -37.08
C LEU A 203 3.58 -6.90 -37.51
N VAL A 204 4.39 -7.48 -36.62
CA VAL A 204 5.78 -7.87 -36.90
C VAL A 204 5.87 -8.91 -38.01
N GLU A 205 4.90 -9.83 -38.07
CA GLU A 205 4.88 -10.91 -39.07
C GLU A 205 4.30 -10.47 -40.43
N LYS A 206 3.43 -9.45 -40.45
CA LYS A 206 2.55 -9.17 -41.61
C LYS A 206 2.85 -7.88 -42.36
N VAL A 207 3.70 -6.99 -41.85
CA VAL A 207 3.76 -5.62 -42.35
C VAL A 207 5.18 -5.12 -42.64
N GLY A 208 5.34 -4.39 -43.75
CA GLY A 208 6.61 -3.80 -44.15
C GLY A 208 7.08 -2.62 -43.27
N ALA A 209 8.38 -2.31 -43.40
CA ALA A 209 9.10 -1.29 -42.64
C ALA A 209 8.40 0.08 -42.45
N PRO A 210 7.75 0.70 -43.46
CA PRO A 210 7.15 2.03 -43.28
C PRO A 210 5.96 2.03 -42.31
N THR A 211 5.15 0.97 -42.30
CA THR A 211 4.01 0.86 -41.37
C THR A 211 4.49 0.52 -39.96
N LEU A 212 5.51 -0.33 -39.84
CA LEU A 212 6.13 -0.65 -38.56
C LEU A 212 6.76 0.61 -37.92
N ARG A 213 7.42 1.45 -38.71
CA ARG A 213 7.95 2.75 -38.24
C ARG A 213 6.85 3.68 -37.73
N ARG A 214 5.72 3.79 -38.44
CA ARG A 214 4.57 4.58 -37.98
C ARG A 214 4.00 4.03 -36.67
N HIS A 215 3.93 2.71 -36.52
CA HIS A 215 3.48 2.07 -35.28
C HIS A 215 4.37 2.46 -34.08
N TYR A 216 5.70 2.29 -34.20
CA TYR A 216 6.63 2.65 -33.13
C TYR A 216 6.68 4.16 -32.86
N GLN A 217 6.46 5.02 -33.86
CA GLN A 217 6.32 6.46 -33.64
C GLN A 217 5.12 6.79 -32.75
N VAL A 218 3.98 6.11 -32.94
CA VAL A 218 2.81 6.30 -32.08
C VAL A 218 3.06 5.76 -30.67
N LEU A 219 3.66 4.57 -30.54
CA LEU A 219 4.06 4.02 -29.23
C LEU A 219 5.00 4.96 -28.48
N SER A 220 6.03 5.48 -29.17
CA SER A 220 6.97 6.44 -28.62
C SER A 220 6.26 7.71 -28.14
N ARG A 221 5.36 8.30 -28.94
CA ARG A 221 4.59 9.48 -28.52
C ARG A 221 3.72 9.19 -27.29
N LEU A 222 3.08 8.03 -27.21
CA LEU A 222 2.28 7.65 -26.04
C LEU A 222 3.14 7.49 -24.78
N ARG A 223 4.32 6.86 -24.89
CA ARG A 223 5.27 6.70 -23.78
C ARG A 223 5.85 8.04 -23.33
N ILE A 224 6.20 8.93 -24.28
CA ILE A 224 6.66 10.29 -23.96
C ILE A 224 5.56 11.06 -23.24
N TRP A 225 4.32 11.03 -23.74
CA TRP A 225 3.22 11.74 -23.11
C TRP A 225 2.93 11.24 -21.69
N LEU A 226 3.06 9.94 -21.44
CA LEU A 226 2.97 9.36 -20.10
C LEU A 226 4.11 9.88 -19.20
N SER A 227 5.35 9.82 -19.68
CA SER A 227 6.53 10.32 -18.95
C SER A 227 6.43 11.81 -18.63
N ASP A 228 5.97 12.64 -19.56
CA ASP A 228 5.79 14.08 -19.36
C ASP A 228 4.74 14.35 -18.27
N ARG A 229 3.70 13.51 -18.18
CA ARG A 229 2.68 13.63 -17.13
C ARG A 229 3.21 13.22 -15.76
N GLU A 230 4.00 12.15 -15.69
CA GLU A 230 4.68 11.74 -14.46
C GLU A 230 5.66 12.83 -13.99
N ALA A 231 6.46 13.39 -14.90
CA ALA A 231 7.36 14.50 -14.61
C ALA A 231 6.61 15.75 -14.12
N ALA A 232 5.48 16.09 -14.73
CA ALA A 232 4.65 17.21 -14.30
C ALA A 232 4.03 16.98 -12.91
N ALA A 233 3.61 15.75 -12.59
CA ALA A 233 3.11 15.39 -11.26
C ALA A 233 4.21 15.49 -10.20
N PHE A 234 5.40 14.96 -10.50
CA PHE A 234 6.57 15.05 -9.63
C PHE A 234 6.94 16.52 -9.33
N LEU A 235 6.97 17.37 -10.36
CA LEU A 235 7.23 18.80 -10.18
C LEU A 235 6.14 19.51 -9.37
N PHE A 236 4.87 19.15 -9.58
CA PHE A 236 3.74 19.70 -8.83
C PHE A 236 3.83 19.36 -7.33
N ILE A 237 4.13 18.09 -7.00
CA ILE A 237 4.35 17.65 -5.61
C ILE A 237 5.58 18.34 -5.02
N GLY A 238 6.66 18.47 -5.80
CA GLY A 238 7.87 19.20 -5.39
C GLY A 238 7.61 20.69 -5.10
N ALA A 239 6.74 21.35 -5.85
CA ALA A 239 6.34 22.73 -5.59
C ALA A 239 5.52 22.87 -4.29
N ILE A 240 4.60 21.94 -4.04
CA ILE A 240 3.87 21.86 -2.76
C ILE A 240 4.85 21.63 -1.61
N ALA A 241 5.76 20.68 -1.76
CA ALA A 241 6.78 20.39 -0.76
C ALA A 241 7.63 21.62 -0.43
N ALA A 242 8.15 22.31 -1.44
CA ALA A 242 8.94 23.52 -1.27
C ALA A 242 8.15 24.61 -0.51
N LEU A 243 6.87 24.81 -0.82
CA LEU A 243 6.01 25.77 -0.11
C LEU A 243 5.81 25.36 1.35
N LEU A 244 5.58 24.08 1.64
CA LEU A 244 5.47 23.58 3.02
C LEU A 244 6.78 23.77 3.80
N PHE A 245 7.94 23.52 3.18
CA PHE A 245 9.24 23.79 3.80
C PHE A 245 9.45 25.28 4.07
N VAL A 246 9.05 26.17 3.16
CA VAL A 246 9.11 27.62 3.39
C VAL A 246 8.27 28.02 4.60
N VAL A 247 7.05 27.49 4.72
CA VAL A 247 6.18 27.74 5.88
C VAL A 247 6.83 27.24 7.16
N ALA A 248 7.30 25.99 7.19
CA ALA A 248 7.91 25.39 8.37
C ALA A 248 9.19 26.11 8.82
N ILE A 249 10.10 26.40 7.88
CA ILE A 249 11.35 27.10 8.18
C ILE A 249 11.07 28.52 8.67
N SER A 250 10.15 29.24 8.04
CA SER A 250 9.80 30.60 8.46
C SER A 250 9.22 30.61 9.87
N GLN A 251 8.35 29.65 10.19
CA GLN A 251 7.76 29.54 11.52
C GLN A 251 8.79 29.17 12.60
N LEU A 252 9.64 28.18 12.33
CA LEU A 252 10.71 27.76 13.24
C LEU A 252 11.73 28.88 13.47
N ALA A 253 12.09 29.63 12.43
CA ALA A 253 13.05 30.74 12.53
C ALA A 253 12.53 31.93 13.34
N MET A 254 11.22 32.17 13.32
CA MET A 254 10.57 33.25 14.08
C MET A 254 10.22 32.87 15.52
N THR A 255 10.28 31.59 15.86
CA THR A 255 9.94 31.11 17.21
C THR A 255 11.16 31.23 18.12
N PRO A 256 11.06 31.91 19.28
CA PRO A 256 12.19 32.06 20.18
C PRO A 256 12.52 30.74 20.88
N ALA A 257 13.82 30.49 21.08
CA ALA A 257 14.36 29.34 21.84
C ALA A 257 13.92 27.94 21.34
N VAL A 258 13.79 27.76 20.02
CA VAL A 258 13.53 26.44 19.44
C VAL A 258 14.71 25.50 19.68
N LYS A 259 14.41 24.29 20.14
CA LYS A 259 15.41 23.23 20.35
C LYS A 259 15.77 22.54 19.04
N ALA A 260 17.04 22.15 18.87
CA ALA A 260 17.50 21.49 17.66
C ALA A 260 16.78 20.16 17.39
N GLY A 261 16.45 19.40 18.44
CA GLY A 261 15.67 18.18 18.35
C GLY A 261 14.26 18.39 17.83
N HIS A 262 13.62 19.51 18.20
CA HIS A 262 12.31 19.88 17.65
C HIS A 262 12.39 20.19 16.16
N ILE A 263 13.40 20.96 15.72
CA ILE A 263 13.65 21.23 14.30
C ILE A 263 13.85 19.91 13.54
N TYR A 264 14.65 18.99 14.09
CA TYR A 264 14.86 17.67 13.49
C TYR A 264 13.54 16.92 13.31
N ALA A 265 12.72 16.85 14.35
CA ALA A 265 11.44 16.15 14.30
C ALA A 265 10.51 16.75 13.23
N VAL A 266 10.34 18.08 13.23
CA VAL A 266 9.48 18.79 12.26
C VAL A 266 9.95 18.55 10.83
N MET A 267 11.25 18.74 10.55
CA MET A 267 11.82 18.53 9.22
C MET A 267 11.66 17.08 8.74
N THR A 268 11.81 16.13 9.66
CA THR A 268 11.71 14.71 9.36
C THR A 268 10.26 14.29 9.09
N TYR A 269 9.30 14.77 9.88
CA TYR A 269 7.87 14.54 9.58
C TYR A 269 7.46 15.18 8.27
N LEU A 270 7.99 16.37 7.96
CA LEU A 270 7.67 17.05 6.71
C LEU A 270 8.17 16.26 5.49
N TRP A 271 9.41 15.75 5.56
CA TRP A 271 9.92 14.82 4.56
C TRP A 271 9.09 13.54 4.46
N THR A 272 8.73 12.94 5.60
CA THR A 272 7.89 11.74 5.63
C THR A 272 6.54 11.98 4.94
N PHE A 273 5.90 13.12 5.21
CA PHE A 273 4.65 13.53 4.57
C PHE A 273 4.82 13.69 3.06
N VAL A 274 5.83 14.45 2.62
CA VAL A 274 6.08 14.72 1.20
C VAL A 274 6.38 13.44 0.42
N THR A 275 7.26 12.59 0.94
CA THR A 275 7.61 11.32 0.27
C THR A 275 6.39 10.39 0.19
N SER A 276 5.60 10.29 1.27
CA SER A 276 4.37 9.48 1.26
C SER A 276 3.33 10.02 0.28
N LEU A 277 3.27 11.33 0.09
CA LEU A 277 2.38 11.98 -0.88
C LEU A 277 2.79 11.71 -2.33
N ASP A 278 4.10 11.63 -2.60
CA ASP A 278 4.64 11.25 -3.92
C ASP A 278 4.38 9.78 -4.27
N GLU A 279 4.41 8.89 -3.28
CA GLU A 279 4.12 7.47 -3.47
C GLU A 279 2.62 7.16 -3.63
N ALA A 280 1.73 8.05 -3.16
CA ALA A 280 0.28 7.83 -3.10
C ALA A 280 -0.38 7.46 -4.45
N PRO A 281 -0.07 8.10 -5.59
CA PRO A 281 -0.65 7.71 -6.88
C PRO A 281 -0.38 6.24 -7.25
N GLY A 282 0.85 5.77 -7.02
CA GLY A 282 1.23 4.37 -7.27
C GLY A 282 0.46 3.39 -6.39
N MET A 283 0.15 3.79 -5.16
CA MET A 283 -0.70 2.98 -4.26
C MET A 283 -2.15 2.90 -4.72
N VAL A 284 -2.70 4.01 -5.23
CA VAL A 284 -4.07 4.05 -5.75
C VAL A 284 -4.19 3.13 -6.97
N ASP A 285 -3.18 3.10 -7.83
CA ASP A 285 -3.13 2.16 -8.95
C ASP A 285 -3.10 0.70 -8.48
N GLN A 286 -2.34 0.39 -7.43
CA GLN A 286 -2.32 -0.95 -6.82
C GLN A 286 -3.69 -1.33 -6.23
N LEU A 287 -4.37 -0.39 -5.56
CA LEU A 287 -5.73 -0.59 -5.03
C LEU A 287 -6.77 -0.79 -6.15
N ALA A 288 -6.64 -0.07 -7.27
CA ALA A 288 -7.51 -0.22 -8.42
C ALA A 288 -7.34 -1.61 -9.06
N ARG A 289 -6.09 -2.07 -9.22
CA ARG A 289 -5.78 -3.44 -9.69
C ARG A 289 -6.35 -4.51 -8.76
N LEU A 290 -6.28 -4.32 -7.44
CA LEU A 290 -6.91 -5.22 -6.47
C LEU A 290 -8.42 -5.33 -6.71
N LYS A 291 -9.10 -4.19 -6.86
CA LYS A 291 -10.55 -4.15 -7.11
C LYS A 291 -10.91 -4.92 -8.38
N ASP A 292 -10.04 -4.89 -9.39
CA ASP A 292 -10.23 -5.65 -10.64
C ASP A 292 -9.96 -7.15 -10.45
N ILE A 293 -8.87 -7.56 -9.79
CA ILE A 293 -8.58 -8.97 -9.46
C ILE A 293 -9.73 -9.55 -8.64
N GLY A 294 -10.15 -8.87 -7.58
CA GLY A 294 -11.23 -9.34 -6.72
C GLY A 294 -12.62 -9.37 -7.39
N LYS A 295 -12.83 -8.65 -8.50
CA LYS A 295 -14.02 -8.80 -9.34
C LYS A 295 -13.94 -10.02 -10.25
N ARG A 296 -12.74 -10.40 -10.70
CA ARG A 296 -12.49 -11.57 -11.55
C ARG A 296 -12.46 -12.88 -10.76
N VAL A 297 -12.20 -12.80 -9.45
CA VAL A 297 -12.38 -13.92 -8.51
C VAL A 297 -13.87 -14.06 -8.19
N ASP A 298 -14.64 -14.62 -9.13
CA ASP A 298 -15.92 -15.24 -8.82
C ASP A 298 -15.63 -16.68 -8.33
N PRO A 299 -15.91 -17.03 -7.06
CA PRO A 299 -15.71 -18.38 -6.55
C PRO A 299 -16.55 -19.44 -7.29
N GLY A 300 -17.53 -19.06 -8.12
CA GLY A 300 -18.28 -20.00 -8.95
C GLY A 300 -19.01 -21.05 -8.11
N LEU A 301 -19.59 -20.61 -7.00
CA LEU A 301 -20.45 -21.42 -6.12
C LEU A 301 -21.89 -20.90 -6.17
N GLY A 302 -22.46 -20.79 -7.37
CA GLY A 302 -23.90 -20.69 -7.59
C GLY A 302 -24.22 -21.25 -8.97
N GLU A 303 -25.15 -22.18 -9.18
CA GLU A 303 -26.13 -22.97 -8.40
C GLU A 303 -26.29 -24.29 -9.21
N PRO A 304 -27.01 -25.34 -8.74
CA PRO A 304 -27.22 -26.54 -9.56
C PRO A 304 -27.91 -26.29 -10.91
#